data_AF-A0AAW9I7I4-F1
#
_entry.id   AF-A0AAW9I7I4-F1
#
_cell.length_a   1.000
_cell.length_b   1.000
_cell.length_c   1.000
_cell.angle_alpha   90.00
_cell.angle_beta   90.00
_cell.angle_gamma   90.00
#
_symmetry.space_group_name_H-M   'P 1'
#
loop_
_entity.id
_entity.type
_entity.pdbx_description
1 polymer ?
#
loop_
_entity_poly.entity_id
_entity_poly.type
_entity_poly.pdbx_seq_one_letter_code
_entity_poly.pdbx_strand_id
1 'polypeptide(L)'
;VDASQEDKGSVTFKIYADDKEVYSSEEMTGLTPMKFVSIDVKGVNKLKLVCERGQNDWNDHADFADAKFTTSFLDKEDIDIRDSLEEAILRGEIKESEGFNEFTTTKSTWKLYVDALDVVKKLLEEEKPNKDKAKNSSESLNAAIDGLTLRADEKDLETLMSLINENKEIESNYSAEIYSAMKKAIKIGEDIFSKDANEISASEVKEALTELSNKKEVLNLYLKEKVDELKTKIDEANNRLS
;
A
#
# COMPACT_ATOMS: atom_id res chain seq x y z
N VAL A 1 -21.93 43.92 -29.88
CA VAL A 1 -22.82 44.05 -31.04
C VAL A 1 -21.96 43.85 -32.27
N ASP A 2 -22.45 43.09 -33.25
CA ASP A 2 -21.78 42.88 -34.53
C ASP A 2 -21.41 44.24 -35.12
N ALA A 3 -20.14 44.42 -35.49
CA ALA A 3 -19.61 45.68 -35.96
C ALA A 3 -20.32 46.18 -37.24
N SER A 4 -20.95 45.29 -38.01
CA SER A 4 -21.76 45.62 -39.19
C SER A 4 -23.00 46.47 -38.86
N GLN A 5 -23.39 46.57 -37.59
CA GLN A 5 -24.57 47.31 -37.16
C GLN A 5 -24.30 48.79 -36.84
N GLU A 6 -23.03 49.24 -36.87
CA GLU A 6 -22.64 50.62 -36.55
C GLU A 6 -23.27 51.08 -35.21
N ASP A 7 -24.01 52.19 -35.17
CA ASP A 7 -24.73 52.69 -33.99
C ASP A 7 -26.24 52.34 -34.00
N LYS A 8 -26.68 51.45 -34.90
CA LYS A 8 -28.10 51.15 -35.14
C LYS A 8 -28.71 50.16 -34.14
N GLY A 9 -27.87 49.37 -33.46
CA GLY A 9 -28.27 48.42 -32.42
C GLY A 9 -27.52 48.67 -31.12
N SER A 10 -28.17 48.38 -29.99
CA SER A 10 -27.56 48.48 -28.67
C SER A 10 -28.04 47.38 -27.72
N VAL A 11 -27.09 46.75 -27.02
CA VAL A 11 -27.38 45.62 -26.14
C VAL A 11 -26.60 45.68 -24.84
N THR A 12 -27.12 45.01 -23.80
CA THR A 12 -26.41 44.72 -22.55
C THR A 12 -26.16 43.21 -22.43
N PHE A 13 -24.90 42.81 -22.30
CA PHE A 13 -24.52 41.42 -22.10
C PHE A 13 -24.52 41.08 -20.61
N LYS A 14 -25.20 40.02 -20.22
CA LYS A 14 -25.23 39.50 -18.85
C LYS A 14 -24.85 38.03 -18.81
N ILE A 15 -24.17 37.63 -17.75
CA ILE A 15 -23.81 36.24 -17.47
C ILE A 15 -24.35 35.88 -16.09
N TYR A 16 -25.05 34.76 -16.01
CA TYR A 16 -25.51 34.17 -14.76
C TYR A 16 -24.84 32.82 -14.54
N ALA A 17 -24.34 32.59 -13.33
CA ALA A 17 -23.86 31.29 -12.83
C ALA A 17 -24.84 30.78 -11.76
N ASP A 18 -25.46 29.62 -11.99
CA ASP A 18 -26.51 29.06 -11.13
C ASP A 18 -27.60 30.09 -10.80
N ASP A 19 -28.08 30.77 -11.85
CA ASP A 19 -29.09 31.83 -11.81
C ASP A 19 -28.71 33.11 -11.03
N LYS A 20 -27.47 33.20 -10.51
CA LYS A 20 -26.90 34.44 -9.94
C LYS A 20 -26.14 35.23 -11.00
N GLU A 21 -26.45 36.52 -11.15
CA GLU A 21 -25.70 37.40 -12.05
C GLU A 21 -24.25 37.55 -11.58
N VAL A 22 -23.31 37.24 -12.47
CA VAL A 22 -21.85 37.31 -12.22
C VAL A 22 -21.16 38.33 -13.12
N TYR A 23 -21.83 38.79 -14.17
CA TYR A 23 -21.35 39.83 -15.06
C TYR A 23 -22.52 40.59 -15.69
N SER A 24 -22.38 41.90 -15.82
CA SER A 24 -23.20 42.76 -16.66
C SER A 24 -22.28 43.77 -17.35
N SER A 25 -22.43 43.93 -18.66
CA SER A 25 -21.80 45.02 -19.38
C SER A 25 -22.55 46.34 -19.14
N GLU A 26 -21.94 47.44 -19.56
CA GLU A 26 -22.68 48.65 -19.93
C GLU A 26 -23.43 48.39 -21.26
N GLU A 27 -24.29 49.33 -21.67
CA GLU A 27 -24.89 49.28 -23.01
C GLU A 27 -23.77 49.38 -24.08
N MET A 28 -23.76 48.45 -25.03
CA MET A 28 -22.77 48.36 -26.09
C MET A 28 -23.46 48.51 -27.45
N THR A 29 -22.85 49.28 -28.35
CA THR A 29 -23.25 49.41 -29.76
C THR A 29 -22.23 48.71 -30.67
N GLY A 30 -22.46 48.68 -31.99
CA GLY A 30 -21.48 48.19 -32.96
C GLY A 30 -20.20 49.04 -33.04
N LEU A 31 -20.22 50.25 -32.47
CA LEU A 31 -19.05 51.13 -32.33
C LEU A 31 -18.30 50.91 -31.00
N THR A 32 -18.88 50.19 -30.04
CA THR A 32 -18.21 49.91 -28.77
C THR A 32 -17.15 48.84 -28.98
N PRO A 33 -15.88 49.07 -28.60
CA PRO A 33 -14.84 48.03 -28.68
C PRO A 33 -15.26 46.76 -27.94
N MET A 34 -14.91 45.60 -28.49
CA MET A 34 -15.21 44.30 -27.87
C MET A 34 -14.63 44.23 -26.45
N LYS A 35 -15.40 43.64 -25.52
CA LYS A 35 -14.99 43.43 -24.12
C LYS A 35 -14.64 41.96 -23.90
N PHE A 36 -13.45 41.68 -23.38
CA PHE A 36 -13.06 40.34 -22.95
C PHE A 36 -13.59 40.08 -21.54
N VAL A 37 -14.18 38.89 -21.33
CA VAL A 37 -14.78 38.49 -20.05
C VAL A 37 -14.27 37.11 -19.68
N SER A 38 -13.72 36.98 -18.48
CA SER A 38 -13.26 35.71 -17.89
C SER A 38 -13.90 35.57 -16.51
N ILE A 39 -14.68 34.50 -16.34
CA ILE A 39 -15.43 34.21 -15.12
C ILE A 39 -14.97 32.86 -14.59
N ASP A 40 -14.66 32.77 -13.30
CA ASP A 40 -14.43 31.48 -12.64
C ASP A 40 -15.75 30.72 -12.52
N VAL A 41 -15.75 29.49 -13.01
CA VAL A 41 -16.92 28.62 -13.07
C VAL A 41 -16.71 27.30 -12.33
N LYS A 42 -15.67 27.20 -11.49
CA LYS A 42 -15.42 26.02 -10.65
C LYS A 42 -16.63 25.73 -9.77
N GLY A 43 -17.23 24.55 -9.95
CA GLY A 43 -18.42 24.11 -9.21
C GLY A 43 -19.77 24.69 -9.67
N VAL A 44 -19.79 25.49 -10.75
CA VAL A 44 -21.03 26.02 -11.33
C VAL A 44 -21.71 24.95 -12.20
N ASN A 45 -23.01 24.75 -12.01
CA ASN A 45 -23.77 23.71 -12.74
C ASN A 45 -24.42 24.25 -14.03
N LYS A 46 -24.77 25.53 -14.04
CA LYS A 46 -25.47 26.17 -15.16
C LYS A 46 -24.91 27.57 -15.40
N LEU A 47 -24.54 27.85 -16.65
CA LEU A 47 -24.30 29.20 -17.14
C LEU A 47 -25.43 29.63 -18.07
N LYS A 48 -25.89 30.87 -17.88
CA LYS A 48 -26.86 31.51 -18.76
C LYS A 48 -26.26 32.80 -19.29
N LEU A 49 -26.01 32.82 -20.60
CA LEU A 49 -25.56 33.99 -21.34
C LEU A 49 -26.81 34.72 -21.85
N VAL A 50 -26.97 35.99 -21.48
CA VAL A 50 -28.15 36.78 -21.81
C VAL A 50 -27.71 38.03 -22.55
N CYS A 51 -28.44 38.36 -23.60
CA CYS A 51 -28.35 39.63 -24.29
C CYS A 51 -29.67 40.37 -24.05
N GLU A 52 -29.62 41.49 -23.33
CA GLU A 52 -30.77 42.36 -23.13
C GLU A 52 -30.74 43.48 -24.16
N ARG A 53 -31.89 43.74 -24.81
CA ARG A 53 -32.04 44.85 -25.75
C ARG A 53 -31.88 46.21 -25.07
N GLY A 54 -31.45 47.21 -25.83
CA GLY A 54 -31.48 48.61 -25.43
C GLY A 54 -32.89 49.20 -25.52
N GLN A 55 -33.01 50.35 -26.18
CA GLN A 55 -34.31 51.03 -26.37
C GLN A 55 -35.30 50.21 -27.22
N ASN A 56 -34.79 49.44 -28.18
CA ASN A 56 -35.54 48.53 -29.06
C ASN A 56 -34.64 47.34 -29.41
N ASP A 57 -35.16 46.34 -30.12
CA ASP A 57 -34.43 45.11 -30.52
C ASP A 57 -34.04 45.09 -32.01
N TRP A 58 -34.03 46.24 -32.67
CA TRP A 58 -33.66 46.34 -34.08
C TRP A 58 -32.15 46.39 -34.22
N ASN A 59 -31.59 45.61 -35.16
CA ASN A 59 -30.15 45.58 -35.44
C ASN A 59 -29.29 45.14 -34.24
N ASP A 60 -29.88 44.47 -33.23
CA ASP A 60 -29.21 43.96 -32.02
C ASP A 60 -28.49 42.63 -32.26
N HIS A 61 -27.70 42.56 -33.34
CA HIS A 61 -26.89 41.37 -33.60
C HIS A 61 -25.78 41.31 -32.54
N ALA A 62 -25.83 40.30 -31.68
CA ALA A 62 -24.97 40.21 -30.50
C ALA A 62 -24.16 38.92 -30.51
N ASP A 63 -22.84 39.05 -30.44
CA ASP A 63 -21.92 37.93 -30.47
C ASP A 63 -21.25 37.70 -29.12
N PHE A 64 -21.34 36.47 -28.61
CA PHE A 64 -20.42 35.95 -27.59
C PHE A 64 -19.22 35.30 -28.29
N ALA A 65 -18.39 36.14 -28.92
CA ALA A 65 -17.27 35.69 -29.74
C ALA A 65 -16.23 34.89 -28.91
N ASP A 66 -15.76 33.77 -29.46
CA ASP A 66 -14.80 32.85 -28.81
C ASP A 66 -15.20 32.40 -27.39
N ALA A 67 -16.51 32.28 -27.14
CA ALA A 67 -17.01 31.73 -25.89
C ALA A 67 -16.57 30.27 -25.72
N LYS A 68 -15.73 30.01 -24.72
CA LYS A 68 -15.16 28.70 -24.43
C LYS A 68 -14.93 28.50 -22.94
N PHE A 69 -14.96 27.24 -22.53
CA PHE A 69 -14.43 26.84 -21.24
C PHE A 69 -12.92 26.66 -21.34
N THR A 70 -12.20 27.05 -20.28
CA THR A 70 -10.80 26.72 -20.10
C THR A 70 -10.65 25.85 -18.86
N THR A 71 -9.97 24.72 -19.00
CA THR A 71 -9.52 23.91 -17.86
C THR A 71 -7.99 23.88 -17.86
N SER A 72 -7.39 23.63 -16.70
CA SER A 72 -6.02 23.11 -16.69
C SER A 72 -6.09 21.62 -16.99
N PHE A 73 -5.23 21.18 -17.91
CA PHE A 73 -4.87 19.76 -17.96
C PHE A 73 -3.82 19.53 -16.88
N LEU A 74 -3.81 18.31 -16.33
CA LEU A 74 -2.65 17.88 -15.57
C LEU A 74 -1.47 17.84 -16.53
N ASP A 75 -0.35 18.42 -16.13
CA ASP A 75 0.87 18.32 -16.91
C ASP A 75 1.37 16.88 -16.87
N LYS A 76 2.20 16.47 -17.83
CA LYS A 76 2.74 15.10 -17.88
C LYS A 76 3.34 14.65 -16.53
N GLU A 77 4.00 15.56 -15.83
CA GLU A 77 4.57 15.29 -14.52
C GLU A 77 3.52 14.98 -13.44
N ASP A 78 2.38 15.67 -13.46
CA ASP A 78 1.26 15.42 -12.54
C ASP A 78 0.58 14.07 -12.83
N ILE A 79 0.59 13.63 -14.09
CA ILE A 79 0.11 12.30 -14.51
C ILE A 79 1.09 11.23 -14.02
N ASP A 80 2.38 11.38 -14.35
CA ASP A 80 3.43 10.43 -13.95
C ASP A 80 3.48 10.25 -12.41
N ILE A 81 3.20 11.32 -11.63
CA ILE A 81 3.08 11.25 -10.16
C ILE A 81 1.87 10.40 -9.73
N ARG A 82 0.71 10.61 -10.34
CA ARG A 82 -0.51 9.85 -10.01
C ARG A 82 -0.36 8.37 -10.37
N ASP A 83 0.16 8.09 -11.57
CA ASP A 83 0.45 6.72 -12.01
C ASP A 83 1.34 6.01 -10.99
N SER A 84 2.39 6.67 -10.50
CA SER A 84 3.29 6.10 -9.48
C SER A 84 2.61 5.81 -8.13
N LEU A 85 1.66 6.65 -7.71
CA LEU A 85 0.89 6.42 -6.48
C LEU A 85 -0.09 5.25 -6.67
N GLU A 86 -0.79 5.21 -7.81
CA GLU A 86 -1.73 4.14 -8.16
C GLU A 86 -1.05 2.78 -8.32
N GLU A 87 0.13 2.73 -8.95
CA GLU A 87 0.95 1.51 -9.07
C GLU A 87 1.33 0.96 -7.68
N ALA A 88 1.70 1.83 -6.74
CA ALA A 88 2.04 1.42 -5.39
C ALA A 88 0.83 0.84 -4.63
N ILE A 89 -0.36 1.43 -4.82
CA ILE A 89 -1.61 0.88 -4.27
C ILE A 89 -1.92 -0.49 -4.88
N LEU A 90 -1.81 -0.62 -6.20
CA LEU A 90 -2.08 -1.88 -6.90
C LEU A 90 -1.16 -3.01 -6.39
N ARG A 91 0.12 -2.72 -6.10
CA ARG A 91 1.02 -3.71 -5.47
C ARG A 91 0.50 -4.17 -4.09
N GLY A 92 -0.05 -3.25 -3.30
CA GLY A 92 -0.67 -3.55 -2.01
C GLY A 92 -1.92 -4.42 -2.16
N GLU A 93 -2.82 -4.08 -3.07
CA GLU A 93 -4.02 -4.85 -3.38
C GLU A 93 -3.69 -6.28 -3.85
N ILE A 94 -2.62 -6.43 -4.65
CA ILE A 94 -2.11 -7.75 -5.05
C ILE A 94 -1.69 -8.55 -3.81
N LYS A 95 -0.95 -7.97 -2.87
CA LYS A 95 -0.56 -8.66 -1.62
C LYS A 95 -1.78 -9.08 -0.80
N GLU A 96 -2.78 -8.20 -0.68
CA GLU A 96 -4.02 -8.54 0.02
C GLU A 96 -4.74 -9.72 -0.66
N SER A 97 -4.78 -9.74 -2.00
CA SER A 97 -5.32 -10.86 -2.77
C SER A 97 -4.53 -12.17 -2.63
N GLU A 98 -3.22 -12.08 -2.37
CA GLU A 98 -2.35 -13.21 -2.02
C GLU A 98 -2.60 -13.73 -0.60
N GLY A 99 -3.50 -13.08 0.16
CA GLY A 99 -3.93 -13.52 1.49
C GLY A 99 -3.28 -12.78 2.64
N PHE A 100 -2.49 -11.72 2.40
CA PHE A 100 -1.97 -10.85 3.45
C PHE A 100 -3.08 -9.99 4.05
N ASN A 101 -3.27 -10.06 5.35
CA ASN A 101 -4.20 -9.23 6.11
C ASN A 101 -3.78 -9.14 7.58
N GLU A 102 -4.58 -8.45 8.40
CA GLU A 102 -4.32 -8.26 9.84
C GLU A 102 -4.25 -9.55 10.66
N PHE A 103 -4.77 -10.68 10.14
CA PHE A 103 -4.78 -11.98 10.79
C PHE A 103 -3.74 -12.96 10.23
N THR A 104 -3.21 -12.73 9.04
CA THR A 104 -2.23 -13.63 8.42
C THR A 104 -0.82 -13.06 8.43
N THR A 105 -0.68 -11.78 8.73
CA THR A 105 0.58 -11.04 8.73
C THR A 105 0.99 -10.70 10.15
N THR A 106 2.30 -10.61 10.43
CA THR A 106 2.78 -10.07 11.70
C THR A 106 2.25 -8.66 11.92
N LYS A 107 1.77 -8.40 13.13
CA LYS A 107 1.06 -7.15 13.49
C LYS A 107 1.88 -5.91 13.18
N SER A 108 3.17 -5.91 13.50
CA SER A 108 4.07 -4.79 13.22
C SER A 108 4.18 -4.45 11.74
N THR A 109 4.44 -5.44 10.88
CA THR A 109 4.60 -5.20 9.43
C THR A 109 3.28 -4.84 8.76
N TRP A 110 2.16 -5.43 9.19
CA TRP A 110 0.84 -5.06 8.69
C TRP A 110 0.50 -3.61 9.02
N LYS A 111 0.82 -3.16 10.25
CA LYS A 111 0.64 -1.77 10.65
C LYS A 111 1.45 -0.81 9.77
N LEU A 112 2.72 -1.11 9.51
CA LEU A 112 3.56 -0.28 8.63
C LEU A 112 2.96 -0.15 7.23
N TYR A 113 2.44 -1.26 6.68
CA TYR A 113 1.75 -1.26 5.39
C TYR A 113 0.50 -0.39 5.39
N VAL A 114 -0.40 -0.57 6.37
CA VAL A 114 -1.65 0.21 6.45
C VAL A 114 -1.37 1.71 6.66
N ASP A 115 -0.41 2.06 7.52
CA ASP A 115 -0.04 3.45 7.76
C ASP A 115 0.53 4.10 6.49
N ALA A 116 1.38 3.39 5.72
CA ALA A 116 1.94 3.89 4.47
C ALA A 116 0.88 4.00 3.37
N LEU A 117 -0.05 3.04 3.30
CA LEU A 117 -1.15 3.04 2.34
C LEU A 117 -2.09 4.24 2.54
N ASP A 118 -2.40 4.58 3.79
CA ASP A 118 -3.21 5.75 4.13
C ASP A 118 -2.57 7.06 3.65
N VAL A 119 -1.25 7.19 3.76
CA VAL A 119 -0.51 8.37 3.26
C VAL A 119 -0.63 8.48 1.74
N VAL A 120 -0.43 7.38 1.02
CA VAL A 120 -0.52 7.34 -0.45
C VAL A 120 -1.95 7.65 -0.92
N LYS A 121 -2.98 7.10 -0.27
CA LYS A 121 -4.39 7.38 -0.58
C LYS A 121 -4.74 8.86 -0.40
N LYS A 122 -4.30 9.48 0.70
CA LYS A 122 -4.51 10.91 0.94
C LYS A 122 -3.84 11.79 -0.11
N LEU A 123 -2.68 11.39 -0.62
CA LEU A 123 -1.99 12.12 -1.69
C LEU A 123 -2.74 12.08 -3.02
N LEU A 124 -3.42 10.96 -3.33
CA LEU A 124 -4.24 10.85 -4.54
C LEU A 124 -5.47 11.75 -4.54
N GLU A 125 -5.97 12.12 -3.36
CA GLU A 125 -7.08 13.07 -3.20
C GLU A 125 -6.66 14.52 -3.46
N GLU A 126 -5.35 14.82 -3.45
CA GLU A 126 -4.83 16.17 -3.71
C GLU A 126 -4.97 16.52 -5.22
N GLU A 127 -5.49 17.72 -5.53
CA GLU A 127 -5.62 18.21 -6.93
C GLU A 127 -4.25 18.29 -7.62
N LYS A 128 -3.19 18.58 -6.86
CA LYS A 128 -1.78 18.61 -7.31
C LYS A 128 -0.85 18.12 -6.19
N PRO A 129 -0.64 16.79 -6.07
CA PRO A 129 0.21 16.25 -5.03
C PRO A 129 1.66 16.71 -5.19
N ASN A 130 2.32 17.00 -4.07
CA ASN A 130 3.74 17.36 -4.10
C ASN A 130 4.57 16.17 -4.59
N LYS A 131 5.39 16.39 -5.63
CA LYS A 131 6.23 15.37 -6.27
C LYS A 131 7.11 14.58 -5.31
N ASP A 132 7.90 15.27 -4.49
CA ASP A 132 8.86 14.62 -3.59
C ASP A 132 8.12 13.82 -2.52
N LYS A 133 7.02 14.37 -2.00
CA LYS A 133 6.15 13.67 -1.05
C LYS A 133 5.52 12.44 -1.68
N ALA A 134 5.03 12.53 -2.92
CA ALA A 134 4.45 11.41 -3.65
C ALA A 134 5.46 10.29 -3.87
N LYS A 135 6.64 10.63 -4.43
CA LYS A 135 7.73 9.68 -4.63
C LYS A 135 8.13 8.98 -3.33
N ASN A 136 8.43 9.72 -2.27
CA ASN A 136 8.87 9.15 -1.00
C ASN A 136 7.78 8.28 -0.35
N SER A 137 6.50 8.64 -0.51
CA SER A 137 5.38 7.87 0.02
C SER A 137 5.17 6.57 -0.75
N SER A 138 5.28 6.59 -2.08
CA SER A 138 5.27 5.39 -2.91
C SER A 138 6.45 4.47 -2.57
N GLU A 139 7.66 5.00 -2.41
CA GLU A 139 8.83 4.22 -1.97
C GLU A 139 8.62 3.61 -0.57
N SER A 140 8.04 4.37 0.37
CA SER A 140 7.74 3.88 1.72
C SER A 140 6.68 2.78 1.72
N LEU A 141 5.60 2.94 0.95
CA LEU A 141 4.58 1.90 0.77
C LEU A 141 5.18 0.65 0.12
N ASN A 142 6.01 0.82 -0.90
CA ASN A 142 6.68 -0.28 -1.56
C ASN A 142 7.60 -1.06 -0.62
N ALA A 143 8.36 -0.35 0.23
CA ALA A 143 9.19 -0.98 1.25
C ALA A 143 8.35 -1.69 2.32
N ALA A 144 7.21 -1.13 2.73
CA ALA A 144 6.31 -1.77 3.67
C ALA A 144 5.67 -3.04 3.08
N ILE A 145 5.30 -3.01 1.79
CA ILE A 145 4.82 -4.16 1.02
C ILE A 145 5.88 -5.28 0.97
N ASP A 146 7.13 -4.92 0.66
CA ASP A 146 8.23 -5.88 0.57
C ASP A 146 8.61 -6.46 1.95
N GLY A 147 8.35 -5.71 3.02
CA GLY A 147 8.58 -6.10 4.41
C GLY A 147 7.44 -6.89 5.06
N LEU A 148 6.31 -7.12 4.36
CA LEU A 148 5.20 -7.90 4.90
C LEU A 148 5.66 -9.31 5.23
N THR A 149 5.45 -9.73 6.48
CA THR A 149 5.86 -11.05 6.97
C THR A 149 4.65 -11.84 7.42
N LEU A 150 4.51 -13.09 6.94
CA LEU A 150 3.44 -13.97 7.39
C LEU A 150 3.64 -14.37 8.84
N ARG A 151 2.53 -14.34 9.60
CA ARG A 151 2.47 -14.85 10.96
C ARG A 151 2.52 -16.37 10.94
N ALA A 152 3.12 -16.96 11.98
CA ALA A 152 3.08 -18.41 12.18
C ALA A 152 1.64 -18.88 12.35
N ASP A 153 1.31 -20.03 11.76
CA ASP A 153 0.04 -20.69 12.00
C ASP A 153 0.05 -21.47 13.32
N GLU A 154 -1.15 -21.75 13.84
CA GLU A 154 -1.32 -22.45 15.12
C GLU A 154 -0.73 -23.85 15.10
N LYS A 155 -0.80 -24.54 13.96
CA LYS A 155 -0.34 -25.93 13.82
C LYS A 155 1.18 -26.03 13.85
N ASP A 156 1.89 -25.10 13.23
CA ASP A 156 3.34 -25.03 13.26
C ASP A 156 3.84 -24.71 14.67
N LEU A 157 3.12 -23.85 15.41
CA LEU A 157 3.40 -23.57 16.82
C LEU A 157 3.18 -24.81 17.71
N GLU A 158 2.08 -25.55 17.52
CA GLU A 158 1.83 -26.82 18.21
C GLU A 158 2.93 -27.84 17.92
N THR A 159 3.34 -27.95 16.65
CA THR A 159 4.40 -28.86 16.20
C THR A 159 5.73 -28.51 16.86
N LEU A 160 6.07 -27.22 16.90
CA LEU A 160 7.28 -26.73 17.57
C LEU A 160 7.26 -27.07 19.06
N MET A 161 6.14 -26.83 19.74
CA MET A 161 5.98 -27.12 21.16
C MET A 161 6.10 -28.62 21.46
N SER A 162 5.49 -29.49 20.64
CA SER A 162 5.62 -30.94 20.77
C SER A 162 7.08 -31.37 20.64
N LEU A 163 7.77 -30.89 19.61
CA LEU A 163 9.17 -31.25 19.36
C LEU A 163 10.10 -30.77 20.47
N ILE A 164 9.88 -29.56 21.02
CA ILE A 164 10.61 -29.07 22.19
C ILE A 164 10.44 -30.03 23.37
N ASN A 165 9.20 -30.39 23.70
CA ASN A 165 8.91 -31.24 24.85
C ASN A 165 9.49 -32.65 24.68
N GLU A 166 9.30 -33.27 23.52
CA GLU A 166 9.89 -34.57 23.20
C GLU A 166 11.41 -34.58 23.38
N ASN A 167 12.09 -33.53 22.93
CA ASN A 167 13.55 -33.48 23.04
C ASN A 167 14.00 -33.21 24.48
N LYS A 168 13.26 -32.45 25.29
CA LYS A 168 13.58 -32.29 26.72
C LYS A 168 13.58 -33.61 27.48
N GLU A 169 12.60 -34.49 27.21
CA GLU A 169 12.48 -35.78 27.89
C GLU A 169 13.71 -36.69 27.66
N ILE A 170 14.44 -36.51 26.55
CA ILE A 170 15.62 -37.32 26.26
C ILE A 170 16.93 -36.73 26.81
N GLU A 171 16.94 -35.55 27.45
CA GLU A 171 18.18 -34.91 27.96
C GLU A 171 18.98 -35.85 28.87
N SER A 172 18.30 -36.58 29.75
CA SER A 172 18.94 -37.52 30.69
C SER A 172 19.65 -38.72 30.04
N ASN A 173 19.37 -39.00 28.77
CA ASN A 173 19.98 -40.10 28.02
C ASN A 173 21.40 -39.76 27.52
N TYR A 174 21.81 -38.50 27.63
CA TYR A 174 23.08 -38.00 27.08
C TYR A 174 23.92 -37.31 28.15
N SER A 175 25.23 -37.22 27.93
CA SER A 175 26.05 -36.32 28.71
C SER A 175 25.71 -34.86 28.37
N ALA A 176 25.98 -33.95 29.30
CA ALA A 176 25.76 -32.52 29.09
C ALA A 176 26.51 -32.00 27.85
N GLU A 177 27.69 -32.55 27.56
CA GLU A 177 28.48 -32.18 26.38
C GLU A 177 27.78 -32.57 25.07
N ILE A 178 27.34 -33.82 24.94
CA ILE A 178 26.65 -34.33 23.75
C ILE A 178 25.30 -33.63 23.54
N TYR A 179 24.58 -33.34 24.61
CA TYR A 179 23.25 -32.71 24.54
C TYR A 179 23.29 -31.19 24.35
N SER A 180 24.44 -30.55 24.57
CA SER A 180 24.56 -29.09 24.62
C SER A 180 24.01 -28.36 23.39
N ALA A 181 24.19 -28.93 22.19
CA ALA A 181 23.67 -28.37 20.94
C ALA A 181 22.13 -28.46 20.85
N MET A 182 21.54 -29.59 21.27
CA MET A 182 20.09 -29.76 21.34
C MET A 182 19.49 -28.79 22.36
N LYS A 183 20.13 -28.63 23.53
CA LYS A 183 19.69 -27.68 24.56
C LYS A 183 19.62 -26.24 24.05
N LYS A 184 20.57 -25.82 23.22
CA LYS A 184 20.55 -24.50 22.57
C LYS A 184 19.39 -24.38 21.58
N ALA A 185 19.14 -25.40 20.76
CA ALA A 185 18.03 -25.42 19.80
C ALA A 185 16.66 -25.36 20.51
N ILE A 186 16.50 -26.10 21.61
CA ILE A 186 15.31 -26.01 22.47
C ILE A 186 15.12 -24.58 22.97
N LYS A 187 16.18 -23.96 23.47
CA LYS A 187 16.09 -22.59 24.00
C LYS A 187 15.65 -21.59 22.93
N ILE A 188 16.18 -21.70 21.71
CA ILE A 188 15.74 -20.87 20.56
C ILE A 188 14.24 -21.02 20.33
N GLY A 189 13.73 -22.26 20.33
CA GLY A 189 12.30 -22.53 20.18
C GLY A 189 11.46 -21.97 21.34
N GLU A 190 11.90 -22.10 22.58
CA GLU A 190 11.22 -21.53 23.75
C GLU A 190 11.17 -20.00 23.72
N ASP A 191 12.23 -19.35 23.25
CA ASP A 191 12.30 -17.89 23.15
C ASP A 191 11.29 -17.32 22.14
N ILE A 192 10.87 -18.12 21.15
CA ILE A 192 9.78 -17.75 20.23
C ILE A 192 8.46 -17.58 21.00
N PHE A 193 8.13 -18.51 21.90
CA PHE A 193 6.89 -18.44 22.70
C PHE A 193 6.88 -17.33 23.75
N SER A 194 8.01 -16.65 23.96
CA SER A 194 8.09 -15.48 24.83
C SER A 194 7.66 -14.17 24.14
N LYS A 195 7.43 -14.20 22.82
CA LYS A 195 6.98 -13.05 22.01
C LYS A 195 5.46 -12.87 22.06
N ASP A 196 4.98 -11.70 21.65
CA ASP A 196 3.56 -11.51 21.32
C ASP A 196 3.20 -12.50 20.18
N ALA A 197 2.15 -13.30 20.38
CA ALA A 197 1.69 -14.29 19.41
C ALA A 197 1.39 -13.68 18.03
N ASN A 198 1.04 -12.39 17.98
CA ASN A 198 0.78 -11.67 16.73
C ASN A 198 2.05 -11.19 16.01
N GLU A 199 3.22 -11.32 16.63
CA GLU A 199 4.52 -10.94 16.08
C GLU A 199 5.39 -12.15 15.71
N ILE A 200 4.97 -13.37 16.05
CA ILE A 200 5.71 -14.59 15.68
C ILE A 200 5.57 -14.83 14.18
N SER A 201 6.67 -14.78 13.44
CA SER A 201 6.66 -15.05 12.01
C SER A 201 6.71 -16.55 11.68
N ALA A 202 6.13 -16.93 10.54
CA ALA A 202 6.19 -18.29 10.04
C ALA A 202 7.64 -18.74 9.75
N SER A 203 8.50 -17.83 9.30
CA SER A 203 9.93 -18.11 9.06
C SER A 203 10.67 -18.48 10.34
N GLU A 204 10.46 -17.75 11.44
CA GLU A 204 11.13 -18.03 12.71
C GLU A 204 10.76 -19.41 13.25
N VAL A 205 9.47 -19.77 13.19
CA VAL A 205 9.00 -21.11 13.64
C VAL A 205 9.58 -22.20 12.76
N LYS A 206 9.59 -22.01 11.43
CA LYS A 206 10.16 -22.97 10.48
C LYS A 206 11.68 -23.17 10.69
N GLU A 207 12.42 -22.10 10.95
CA GLU A 207 13.84 -22.17 11.25
C GLU A 207 14.11 -22.93 12.55
N ALA A 208 13.33 -22.67 13.60
CA ALA A 208 13.45 -23.39 14.88
C ALA A 208 13.12 -24.88 14.74
N LEU A 209 12.06 -25.23 14.00
CA LEU A 209 11.70 -26.62 13.68
C LEU A 209 12.81 -27.34 12.92
N THR A 210 13.41 -26.67 11.93
CA THR A 210 14.52 -27.20 11.13
C THR A 210 15.74 -27.45 12.01
N GLU A 211 16.11 -26.48 12.84
CA GLU A 211 17.25 -26.59 13.73
C GLU A 211 17.06 -27.72 14.75
N LEU A 212 15.89 -27.82 15.40
CA LEU A 212 15.57 -28.92 16.31
C LEU A 212 15.64 -30.29 15.64
N SER A 213 15.08 -30.41 14.44
CA SER A 213 15.09 -31.66 13.67
C SER A 213 16.52 -32.10 13.33
N ASN A 214 17.35 -31.15 12.87
CA ASN A 214 18.76 -31.41 12.58
C ASN A 214 19.53 -31.84 13.83
N LYS A 215 19.30 -31.20 14.98
CA LYS A 215 19.94 -31.62 16.24
C LYS A 215 19.47 -32.99 16.71
N LYS A 216 18.20 -33.34 16.48
CA LYS A 216 17.65 -34.66 16.82
C LYS A 216 18.30 -35.75 15.96
N GLU A 217 18.51 -35.47 14.68
CA GLU A 217 19.22 -36.38 13.78
C GLU A 217 20.67 -36.62 14.23
N VAL A 218 21.39 -35.58 14.64
CA VAL A 218 22.76 -35.71 15.18
C VAL A 218 22.79 -36.63 16.41
N LEU A 219 21.85 -36.46 17.34
CA LEU A 219 21.75 -37.33 18.52
C LEU A 219 21.40 -38.78 18.15
N ASN A 220 20.52 -38.98 17.17
CA ASN A 220 20.17 -40.31 16.67
C ASN A 220 21.37 -41.03 16.03
N LEU A 221 22.19 -40.31 15.25
CA LEU A 221 23.41 -40.85 14.66
C LEU A 221 24.42 -41.26 15.74
N TYR A 222 24.60 -40.42 16.77
CA TYR A 222 25.45 -40.75 17.92
C TYR A 222 24.97 -42.02 18.64
N LEU A 223 23.68 -42.15 18.92
CA LEU A 223 23.13 -43.36 19.54
C LEU A 223 23.34 -44.59 18.67
N LYS A 224 23.13 -44.48 17.35
CA LYS A 224 23.34 -45.58 16.42
C LYS A 224 24.79 -46.07 16.44
N GLU A 225 25.75 -45.15 16.40
CA GLU A 225 27.18 -45.47 16.50
C GLU A 225 27.49 -46.20 17.82
N LYS A 226 26.98 -45.71 18.95
CA LYS A 226 27.21 -46.35 20.26
C LYS A 226 26.56 -47.73 20.38
N VAL A 227 25.39 -47.92 19.79
CA VAL A 227 24.74 -49.24 19.72
C VAL A 227 25.59 -50.21 18.89
N ASP A 228 26.15 -49.78 17.78
CA ASP A 228 27.00 -50.63 16.93
C ASP A 228 28.34 -50.95 17.61
N GLU A 229 28.97 -50.00 18.30
CA GLU A 229 30.15 -50.25 19.15
C GLU A 229 29.89 -51.30 20.23
N LEU A 230 28.72 -51.24 20.89
CA LEU A 230 28.34 -52.20 21.92
C LEU A 230 28.13 -53.60 21.36
N LYS A 231 27.48 -53.73 20.19
CA LYS A 231 27.32 -55.03 19.52
C LYS A 231 28.67 -55.66 19.20
N THR A 232 29.60 -54.90 18.62
CA THR A 232 30.95 -55.40 18.32
C THR A 232 31.66 -55.90 19.57
N LYS A 233 31.61 -55.16 20.68
CA LYS A 233 32.21 -55.57 21.95
C LYS A 233 31.57 -56.85 22.53
N ILE A 234 30.25 -57.00 22.37
CA ILE A 234 29.54 -58.22 22.81
C ILE A 234 29.99 -59.43 21.97
N ASP A 235 30.09 -59.29 20.65
CA ASP A 235 30.55 -60.36 19.76
C ASP A 235 32.00 -60.77 20.07
N GLU A 236 32.89 -59.81 20.30
CA GLU A 236 34.26 -60.07 20.73
C GLU A 236 34.33 -60.81 22.07
N ALA A 237 33.49 -60.44 23.04
CA ALA A 237 33.43 -61.11 24.34
C ALA A 237 32.93 -62.55 24.22
N ASN A 238 31.90 -62.79 23.40
CA ASN A 238 31.36 -64.13 23.16
C ASN A 238 32.38 -65.05 22.48
N ASN A 239 33.10 -64.55 21.48
CA ASN A 239 34.15 -65.31 20.80
C ASN A 239 35.35 -65.67 21.70
N ARG A 240 35.60 -64.91 22.77
CA ARG A 240 36.65 -65.24 23.75
C ARG A 240 36.23 -66.32 24.76
N LEU A 241 34.93 -66.56 24.89
CA LEU A 241 34.35 -67.51 25.83
C LEU A 241 34.07 -68.90 25.20
N SER A 242 34.05 -68.97 23.87
CA SER A 242 33.94 -70.21 23.07
C SER A 242 35.29 -70.87 22.83
#